data_AF-A0A0B8P827-F1
#
_entry.id   AF-A0A0B8P827-F1
#
_cell.length_a   1.000
_cell.length_b   1.000
_cell.length_c   1.000
_cell.angle_alpha   90.00
_cell.angle_beta   90.00
_cell.angle_gamma   90.00
#
_symmetry.space_group_name_H-M   'P 1'
#
loop_
_entity.id
_entity.type
_entity.pdbx_description
1 polymer ?
#
loop_
_entity_poly.entity_id
_entity_poly.type
_entity_poly.pdbx_seq_one_letter_code
_entity_poly.pdbx_strand_id
1 'polypeptide(L)'
;MKAKGFSAEAEIDSLTSQQGVLEANALRVNAALRANQLKINKSTIKAPYAGTVSQRFVSLGDVVGMGTPTLTLLAEQDKEVFIGIPSAQLAKINELNTPEIRVGDNLYPVKLLNPALGLI
;
A
#
# COMPACT_ATOMS: atom_id res chain seq x y z
N MET A 1 -55.98 -23.13 31.99
CA MET A 1 -55.90 -22.53 30.63
C MET A 1 -54.67 -21.61 30.54
N LYS A 2 -53.45 -22.16 30.37
CA LYS A 2 -52.20 -21.37 30.19
C LYS A 2 -51.18 -22.03 29.24
N ALA A 3 -51.34 -23.30 28.89
CA ALA A 3 -50.33 -24.06 28.13
C ALA A 3 -50.16 -23.65 26.65
N LYS A 4 -51.16 -23.01 26.02
CA LYS A 4 -51.06 -22.61 24.60
C LYS A 4 -50.28 -21.30 24.36
N GLY A 5 -50.19 -20.42 25.36
CA GLY A 5 -49.37 -19.20 25.28
C GLY A 5 -47.88 -19.57 25.27
N PHE A 6 -47.42 -20.24 26.33
CA PHE A 6 -46.00 -20.56 26.52
C PHE A 6 -45.35 -21.32 25.35
N SER A 7 -46.09 -22.22 24.68
CA SER A 7 -45.58 -22.91 23.49
C SER A 7 -45.44 -21.99 22.27
N ALA A 8 -46.33 -21.00 22.11
CA ALA A 8 -46.22 -20.02 21.04
C ALA A 8 -45.09 -19.01 21.32
N GLU A 9 -44.92 -18.56 22.57
CA GLU A 9 -43.82 -17.66 22.93
C GLU A 9 -42.45 -18.33 22.77
N ALA A 10 -42.31 -19.60 23.17
CA ALA A 10 -41.06 -20.36 22.99
C ALA A 10 -40.72 -20.60 21.51
N GLU A 11 -41.74 -20.84 20.68
CA GLU A 11 -41.56 -20.97 19.22
C GLU A 11 -41.13 -19.64 18.58
N ILE A 12 -41.73 -18.53 19.00
CA ILE A 12 -41.35 -17.19 18.51
C ILE A 12 -39.90 -16.86 18.90
N ASP A 13 -39.49 -17.14 20.14
CA ASP A 13 -38.11 -16.92 20.61
C ASP A 13 -37.10 -17.78 19.83
N SER A 14 -37.47 -19.05 19.57
CA SER A 14 -36.68 -19.97 18.74
C SER A 14 -36.53 -19.46 17.31
N LEU A 15 -37.61 -19.03 16.66
CA LEU A 15 -37.58 -18.48 15.30
C LEU A 15 -36.81 -17.16 15.22
N THR A 16 -36.95 -16.29 16.21
CA THR A 16 -36.20 -15.03 16.30
C THR A 16 -34.70 -15.31 16.45
N SER A 17 -34.34 -16.27 17.29
CA SER A 17 -32.96 -16.73 17.46
C SER A 17 -32.40 -17.33 16.17
N GLN A 18 -33.18 -18.18 15.48
CA GLN A 18 -32.79 -18.75 14.19
C GLN A 18 -32.60 -17.67 13.11
N GLN A 19 -33.50 -16.69 13.05
CA GLN A 19 -33.35 -15.54 12.15
C GLN A 19 -32.05 -14.78 12.44
N GLY A 20 -31.77 -14.46 13.70
CA GLY A 20 -30.52 -13.79 14.08
C GLY A 20 -29.27 -14.59 13.69
N VAL A 21 -29.29 -15.91 13.85
CA VAL A 21 -28.21 -16.80 13.39
C VAL A 21 -28.06 -16.76 11.88
N LEU A 22 -29.15 -16.79 11.12
CA LEU A 22 -29.13 -16.71 9.66
C LEU A 22 -28.60 -15.37 9.17
N GLU A 23 -29.03 -14.27 9.79
CA GLU A 23 -28.53 -12.92 9.49
C GLU A 23 -27.02 -12.79 9.77
N ALA A 24 -26.55 -13.29 10.92
CA ALA A 24 -25.13 -13.33 11.24
C ALA A 24 -24.33 -14.19 10.23
N ASN A 25 -24.88 -15.32 9.81
CA ASN A 25 -24.27 -16.17 8.77
C ASN A 25 -24.21 -15.46 7.42
N ALA A 26 -25.28 -14.77 7.01
CA ALA A 26 -25.31 -14.00 5.77
C ALA A 26 -24.25 -12.88 5.80
N LEU A 27 -24.14 -12.15 6.92
CA LEU A 27 -23.09 -11.14 7.12
C LEU A 27 -21.69 -11.73 6.97
N ARG A 28 -21.43 -12.90 7.59
CA ARG A 28 -20.15 -13.60 7.50
C ARG A 28 -19.81 -14.01 6.06
N VAL A 29 -20.76 -14.60 5.34
CA VAL A 29 -20.56 -15.02 3.94
C VAL A 29 -20.31 -13.82 3.04
N ASN A 30 -21.07 -12.73 3.22
CA ASN A 30 -20.88 -11.48 2.48
C ASN A 30 -19.51 -10.83 2.76
N ALA A 31 -19.00 -10.93 3.99
CA ALA A 31 -17.65 -10.47 4.31
C ALA A 31 -16.58 -11.32 3.59
N ALA A 32 -16.73 -12.64 3.58
CA ALA A 32 -15.82 -13.54 2.87
C ALA A 32 -15.82 -13.29 1.36
N LEU A 33 -17.00 -13.06 0.76
CA LEU A 33 -17.13 -12.70 -0.65
C LEU A 33 -16.37 -11.41 -0.97
N ARG A 34 -16.57 -10.34 -0.17
CA ARG A 34 -15.86 -9.06 -0.35
C ARG A 34 -14.34 -9.22 -0.22
N ALA A 35 -13.88 -10.03 0.75
CA ALA A 35 -12.45 -10.30 0.92
C ALA A 35 -11.85 -11.03 -0.29
N ASN A 36 -12.55 -12.03 -0.83
CA ASN A 36 -12.12 -12.74 -2.04
C ASN A 36 -12.12 -11.84 -3.28
N GLN A 37 -13.13 -10.98 -3.42
CA GLN A 37 -13.17 -10.00 -4.51
C GLN A 37 -11.97 -9.04 -4.44
N LEU A 38 -11.59 -8.58 -3.24
CA LEU A 38 -10.41 -7.75 -3.07
C LEU A 38 -9.12 -8.49 -3.44
N LYS A 39 -9.00 -9.79 -3.10
CA LYS A 39 -7.85 -10.61 -3.49
C LYS A 39 -7.74 -10.75 -5.01
N ILE A 40 -8.86 -10.98 -5.70
CA ILE A 40 -8.89 -11.04 -7.18
C ILE A 40 -8.50 -9.68 -7.77
N ASN A 41 -9.06 -8.58 -7.26
CA ASN A 41 -8.71 -7.25 -7.75
C ASN A 41 -7.22 -6.93 -7.56
N LYS A 42 -6.61 -7.43 -6.47
CA LYS A 42 -5.18 -7.26 -6.15
C LYS A 42 -4.27 -8.32 -6.75
N SER A 43 -4.78 -9.31 -7.50
CA SER A 43 -3.96 -10.35 -8.14
C SER A 43 -3.18 -9.80 -9.33
N THR A 44 -3.67 -8.70 -9.92
CA THR A 44 -2.97 -7.98 -10.99
C THR A 44 -2.17 -6.83 -10.38
N ILE A 45 -0.85 -6.96 -10.43
CA ILE A 45 0.07 -5.91 -9.98
C ILE A 45 0.06 -4.80 -11.03
N LYS A 46 -0.25 -3.57 -10.60
CA LYS A 46 -0.20 -2.36 -11.43
C LYS A 46 0.83 -1.39 -10.87
N ALA A 47 1.51 -0.67 -11.77
CA ALA A 47 2.42 0.40 -11.37
C ALA A 47 1.63 1.56 -10.73
N PRO A 48 2.07 2.10 -9.58
CA PRO A 48 1.41 3.22 -8.92
C PRO A 48 1.69 4.58 -9.60
N TYR A 49 2.71 4.66 -10.46
CA TYR A 49 3.11 5.86 -11.20
C TYR A 49 3.79 5.50 -12.53
N ALA A 50 3.99 6.49 -13.40
CA ALA A 50 4.69 6.34 -14.66
C ALA A 50 6.21 6.18 -14.46
N GLY A 51 6.79 5.18 -15.09
CA GLY A 51 8.19 4.85 -14.91
C GLY A 51 8.67 3.72 -15.81
N THR A 52 9.96 3.46 -15.74
CA THR A 52 10.61 2.37 -16.48
C THR A 52 10.96 1.22 -15.52
N VAL A 53 10.71 -0.02 -15.93
CA VAL A 53 11.11 -1.19 -15.14
C VAL A 53 12.64 -1.30 -15.16
N SER A 54 13.27 -1.09 -14.01
CA SER A 54 14.72 -1.19 -13.84
C SER A 54 15.15 -2.64 -13.64
N GLN A 55 14.37 -3.41 -12.87
CA GLN A 55 14.67 -4.81 -12.58
C GLN A 55 13.39 -5.64 -12.42
N ARG A 56 13.44 -6.91 -12.82
CA ARG A 56 12.39 -7.90 -12.60
C ARG A 56 12.94 -9.07 -11.80
N PHE A 57 12.25 -9.47 -10.73
CA PHE A 57 12.68 -10.53 -9.81
C PHE A 57 11.96 -11.87 -10.03
N VAL A 58 10.89 -11.87 -10.83
CA VAL A 58 10.06 -13.05 -11.06
C VAL A 58 9.91 -13.35 -12.55
N SER A 59 9.61 -14.60 -12.84
CA SER A 59 9.35 -15.14 -14.17
C SER A 59 7.94 -15.74 -14.24
N LEU A 60 7.50 -16.01 -15.47
CA LEU A 60 6.24 -16.69 -15.69
C LEU A 60 6.29 -18.09 -15.06
N GLY A 61 5.28 -18.42 -14.26
CA GLY A 61 5.20 -19.70 -13.54
C GLY A 61 5.67 -19.62 -12.09
N ASP A 62 6.31 -18.53 -11.68
CA ASP A 62 6.71 -18.34 -10.28
C ASP A 62 5.50 -18.13 -9.37
N VAL A 63 5.54 -18.74 -8.19
CA VAL A 63 4.55 -18.53 -7.13
C VAL A 63 5.02 -17.37 -6.26
N VAL A 64 4.27 -16.27 -6.26
CA VAL A 64 4.57 -15.07 -5.47
C VAL A 64 3.65 -14.96 -4.25
N GLY A 65 4.24 -14.67 -3.09
CA GLY A 65 3.52 -14.43 -1.85
C GLY A 65 3.24 -12.94 -1.62
N MET A 66 2.46 -12.65 -0.57
CA MET A 66 2.30 -11.27 -0.10
C MET A 66 3.64 -10.72 0.40
N GLY A 67 4.00 -9.52 -0.04
CA GLY A 67 5.24 -8.85 0.34
C GLY A 67 6.48 -9.29 -0.46
N THR A 68 6.36 -10.27 -1.37
CA THR A 68 7.47 -10.67 -2.24
C THR A 68 7.73 -9.57 -3.29
N PRO A 69 8.95 -8.98 -3.32
CA PRO A 69 9.28 -7.98 -4.34
C PRO A 69 9.28 -8.63 -5.73
N THR A 70 8.56 -8.02 -6.66
CA THR A 70 8.32 -8.58 -8.01
C THR A 70 9.11 -7.84 -9.08
N LEU A 71 9.18 -6.51 -8.97
CA LEU A 71 9.90 -5.63 -9.89
C LEU A 71 10.34 -4.36 -9.16
N THR A 72 11.35 -3.70 -9.71
CA THR A 72 11.77 -2.34 -9.33
C THR A 72 11.41 -1.39 -10.46
N LEU A 73 10.67 -0.33 -10.13
CA LEU A 73 10.27 0.72 -11.05
C LEU A 73 11.09 1.98 -10.79
N LEU A 74 11.61 2.59 -11.85
CA LEU A 74 12.27 3.90 -11.80
C LEU A 74 11.30 4.96 -12.31
N ALA A 75 10.97 5.94 -11.47
CA ALA A 75 10.12 7.06 -11.87
C ALA A 75 10.78 7.90 -12.97
N GLU A 76 9.97 8.40 -13.91
CA GLU A 76 10.46 9.28 -14.98
C GLU A 76 10.55 10.74 -14.56
N GLN A 77 9.70 11.15 -13.62
CA GLN A 77 9.61 12.51 -13.09
C GLN A 77 10.22 12.60 -11.69
N ASP A 78 10.44 13.83 -11.21
CA ASP A 78 10.93 14.12 -9.86
C ASP A 78 12.24 13.40 -9.50
N LYS A 79 13.25 13.54 -10.37
CA LYS A 79 14.58 12.96 -10.12
C LYS A 79 15.24 13.64 -8.93
N GLU A 80 15.64 12.83 -7.95
CA GLU A 80 16.34 13.27 -6.76
C GLU A 80 17.79 12.81 -6.77
N VAL A 81 18.65 13.57 -6.08
CA VAL A 81 20.04 13.20 -5.84
C VAL A 81 20.33 13.28 -4.35
N PHE A 82 21.02 12.27 -3.83
CA PHE A 82 21.56 12.28 -2.47
C PHE A 82 23.06 12.57 -2.53
N ILE A 83 23.49 13.63 -1.83
CA ILE A 83 24.88 14.06 -1.77
C ILE A 83 25.28 14.10 -0.30
N GLY A 84 26.29 13.31 0.07
CA GLY A 84 26.89 13.37 1.39
C GLY A 84 27.76 14.62 1.54
N ILE A 85 27.39 15.51 2.47
CA ILE A 85 28.12 16.77 2.71
C ILE A 85 28.75 16.70 4.11
N PRO A 86 30.08 16.90 4.24
CA PRO A 86 30.71 17.00 5.54
C PRO A 86 30.09 18.12 6.38
N SER A 87 29.87 17.89 7.68
CA SER A 87 29.20 18.85 8.58
C SER A 87 29.84 20.24 8.58
N ALA A 88 31.17 20.32 8.46
CA ALA A 88 31.91 21.58 8.38
C ALA A 88 31.58 22.44 7.14
N GLN A 89 31.01 21.83 6.09
CA GLN A 89 30.65 22.50 4.84
C GLN A 89 29.15 22.80 4.73
N LEU A 90 28.33 22.33 5.69
CA LEU A 90 26.88 22.44 5.64
C LEU A 90 26.39 23.90 5.61
N ALA A 91 27.02 24.79 6.40
CA ALA A 91 26.67 26.21 6.44
C ALA A 91 26.82 26.87 5.06
N LYS A 92 27.89 26.54 4.33
CA LYS A 92 28.17 27.10 3.00
C LYS A 92 27.16 26.64 1.95
N ILE A 93 26.60 25.45 2.09
CA ILE A 93 25.60 24.90 1.17
C ILE A 93 24.23 25.54 1.40
N ASN A 94 23.88 25.84 2.66
CA ASN A 94 22.63 26.52 2.99
C ASN A 94 22.59 27.98 2.50
N GLU A 95 23.75 28.60 2.26
CA GLU A 95 23.86 29.95 1.72
C GLU A 95 23.76 30.02 0.18
N LEU A 96 23.65 28.87 -0.50
CA LEU A 96 23.52 28.82 -1.97
C LEU A 96 22.09 29.15 -2.41
N ASN A 97 21.94 30.21 -3.20
CA ASN A 97 20.64 30.63 -3.74
C ASN A 97 20.20 29.81 -4.96
N THR A 98 21.15 29.37 -5.80
CA THR A 98 20.90 28.59 -7.02
C THR A 98 21.95 27.50 -7.16
N PRO A 99 21.84 26.41 -6.38
CA PRO A 99 22.79 25.32 -6.47
C PRO A 99 22.63 24.58 -7.81
N GLU A 100 23.76 24.20 -8.39
CA GLU A 100 23.84 23.37 -9.58
C GLU A 100 24.69 22.13 -9.27
N ILE A 101 24.30 21.00 -9.83
CA ILE A 101 25.08 19.76 -9.76
C ILE A 101 25.61 19.44 -11.16
N ARG A 102 26.82 18.89 -11.20
CA ARG A 102 27.39 18.36 -12.44
C ARG A 102 27.33 16.84 -12.42
N VAL A 103 26.72 16.24 -13.44
CA VAL A 103 26.67 14.78 -13.64
C VAL A 103 27.30 14.48 -15.00
N GLY A 104 28.51 13.91 -14.97
CA GLY A 104 29.35 13.80 -16.17
C GLY A 104 29.73 15.18 -16.70
N ASP A 105 29.32 15.46 -17.95
CA ASP A 105 29.57 16.73 -18.63
C ASP A 105 28.40 17.71 -18.56
N ASN A 106 27.26 17.29 -17.99
CA ASN A 106 26.04 18.09 -17.94
C ASN A 106 25.87 18.77 -16.58
N LEU A 107 25.43 20.03 -16.60
CA LEU A 107 25.04 20.81 -15.43
C LEU A 107 23.52 20.78 -15.27
N TYR A 108 23.05 20.54 -14.06
CA TYR A 108 21.63 20.51 -13.72
C TYR A 108 21.34 21.48 -12.59
N PRO A 109 20.38 22.42 -12.76
CA PRO A 109 19.90 23.24 -11.67
C PRO A 109 19.14 22.35 -10.69
N VAL A 110 19.38 22.53 -9.39
CA VAL A 110 18.73 21.73 -8.35
C VAL A 110 18.05 22.61 -7.32
N LYS A 111 17.05 22.03 -6.67
CA LYS A 111 16.43 22.58 -5.47
C LYS A 111 16.82 21.70 -4.30
N LEU A 112 17.32 22.31 -3.23
CA LEU A 112 17.58 21.62 -1.98
C LEU A 112 16.23 21.22 -1.34
N LEU A 113 15.99 19.91 -1.20
CA LEU A 113 14.74 19.38 -0.63
C LEU A 113 14.82 19.23 0.89
N ASN A 114 15.94 18.74 1.44
CA ASN A 114 16.21 18.74 2.87
C ASN A 114 17.69 18.43 3.17
N PRO A 115 18.45 19.34 3.80
CA PRO A 115 19.87 19.13 4.12
C PRO A 115 20.13 18.13 5.29
N ALA A 116 19.10 17.64 5.98
CA ALA A 116 19.25 16.87 7.23
C ALA A 116 19.00 15.34 7.15
N LEU A 117 18.67 14.78 5.98
CA LEU A 117 18.32 13.35 5.85
C LEU A 117 19.52 12.42 5.56
N GLY A 118 20.75 12.88 5.80
CA GLY A 118 21.96 12.05 5.68
C GLY A 118 22.25 11.26 6.94
N LEU A 119 21.36 10.38 7.39
CA LEU A 119 21.61 9.35 8.41
C LEU A 119 20.50 8.28 8.34
N ILE A 120 20.73 7.23 7.55
CA ILE A 120 20.28 5.86 7.83
C ILE A 120 21.43 4.93 7.46
#